data_AF-A0A382TQ50-F1
#
_entry.id   AF-A0A382TQ50-F1
#
_cell.length_a   1.000
_cell.length_b   1.000
_cell.length_c   1.000
_cell.angle_alpha   90.00
_cell.angle_beta   90.00
_cell.angle_gamma   90.00
#
_symmetry.space_group_name_H-M   'P 1'
#
loop_
_entity.id
_entity.type
_entity.pdbx_description
1 polymer ?
#
loop_
_entity_poly.entity_id
_entity_poly.type
_entity_poly.pdbx_seq_one_letter_code
_entity_poly.pdbx_strand_id
1 'polypeptide(L)'
;MATKTPAKRATAKKTTFPSVAWFEAVAAITRMDAQYLKFGRLDAVIAFKSGDSIVQANFEVLNIHEIQEIEEDEMRDCDFIIELEPA
;
A
#
# COMPACT_ATOMS: atom_id res chain seq x y z
N MET A 1 -12.14 -32.03 10.20
CA MET A 1 -10.96 -31.15 10.03
C MET A 1 -11.12 -30.44 8.69
N ALA A 2 -11.40 -29.14 8.69
CA ALA A 2 -11.67 -28.40 7.46
C ALA A 2 -10.36 -28.02 6.76
N THR A 3 -10.17 -28.51 5.55
CA THR A 3 -9.04 -28.19 4.68
C THR A 3 -9.14 -26.74 4.20
N LYS A 4 -8.14 -25.93 4.53
CA LYS A 4 -8.01 -24.56 3.99
C LYS A 4 -7.65 -24.66 2.51
N THR A 5 -8.58 -24.32 1.63
CA THR A 5 -8.31 -24.11 0.20
C THR A 5 -7.25 -23.02 0.05
N PRO A 6 -6.13 -23.27 -0.65
CA PRO A 6 -5.13 -22.24 -0.86
C PRO A 6 -5.71 -21.16 -1.79
N ALA A 7 -5.64 -19.91 -1.37
CA ALA A 7 -6.05 -18.77 -2.20
C ALA A 7 -5.24 -18.80 -3.51
N LYS A 8 -5.95 -18.75 -4.64
CA LYS A 8 -5.38 -18.72 -5.99
C LYS A 8 -4.47 -17.50 -6.08
N ARG A 9 -3.15 -17.70 -6.13
CA ARG A 9 -2.18 -16.62 -6.36
C ARG A 9 -2.54 -15.94 -7.68
N ALA A 10 -3.07 -14.73 -7.62
CA ALA A 10 -3.20 -13.89 -8.79
C ALA A 10 -1.81 -13.76 -9.41
N THR A 11 -1.71 -13.94 -10.73
CA THR A 11 -0.49 -13.64 -11.49
C THR A 11 -0.26 -12.13 -11.39
N ALA A 12 0.47 -11.71 -10.37
CA ALA A 12 0.76 -10.31 -10.11
C ALA A 12 1.56 -9.76 -11.29
N LYS A 13 1.01 -8.73 -11.93
CA LYS A 13 1.78 -7.87 -12.84
C LYS A 13 3.04 -7.44 -12.06
N LYS A 14 4.22 -7.53 -12.69
CA LYS A 14 5.46 -7.09 -12.05
C LYS A 14 5.35 -5.59 -11.81
N THR A 15 5.13 -5.18 -10.57
CA THR A 15 5.06 -3.79 -10.13
C THR A 15 6.31 -3.48 -9.31
N THR A 16 6.84 -2.27 -9.46
CA THR A 16 8.00 -1.79 -8.70
C THR A 16 7.51 -1.08 -7.44
N PHE A 17 8.22 -1.21 -6.34
CA PHE A 17 7.94 -0.46 -5.12
C PHE A 17 8.89 0.75 -5.01
N PRO A 18 8.41 1.92 -4.58
CA PRO A 18 7.01 2.34 -4.52
C PRO A 18 6.49 2.71 -5.91
N SER A 19 5.26 2.34 -6.24
CA SER A 19 4.53 2.86 -7.42
C SER A 19 3.04 2.82 -7.15
N VAL A 20 2.27 3.68 -7.83
CA VAL A 20 0.80 3.69 -7.71
C VAL A 20 0.21 2.30 -7.97
N ALA A 21 0.63 1.66 -9.06
CA ALA A 21 0.15 0.32 -9.42
C ALA A 21 0.49 -0.75 -8.37
N TRP A 22 1.59 -0.59 -7.62
CA TRP A 22 1.94 -1.49 -6.53
C TRP A 22 0.96 -1.32 -5.36
N PHE A 23 0.68 -0.08 -4.94
CA PHE A 23 -0.26 0.18 -3.85
C PHE A 23 -1.70 -0.14 -4.22
N GLU A 24 -2.12 0.08 -5.46
CA GLU A 24 -3.45 -0.34 -5.94
C GLU A 24 -3.62 -1.86 -5.86
N ALA A 25 -2.58 -2.62 -6.22
CA ALA A 25 -2.59 -4.07 -6.09
C ALA A 25 -2.67 -4.50 -4.62
N VAL A 26 -1.96 -3.83 -3.71
CA VAL A 26 -2.06 -4.07 -2.27
C VAL A 26 -3.47 -3.75 -1.76
N ALA A 27 -4.04 -2.60 -2.14
CA ALA A 27 -5.39 -2.19 -1.76
C ALA A 27 -6.45 -3.22 -2.21
N ALA A 28 -6.29 -3.83 -3.38
CA ALA A 28 -7.17 -4.87 -3.86
C ALA A 28 -7.05 -6.17 -3.03
N ILE A 29 -5.84 -6.54 -2.62
CA ILE A 29 -5.58 -7.73 -1.79
C ILE A 29 -6.15 -7.55 -0.38
N THR A 30 -5.88 -6.41 0.27
CA THR A 30 -6.24 -6.16 1.66
C THR A 30 -7.75 -6.18 1.89
N ARG A 31 -8.54 -5.71 0.93
CA ARG A 31 -10.01 -5.76 0.98
C ARG A 31 -10.58 -7.18 1.09
N MET A 32 -9.88 -8.18 0.58
CA MET A 32 -10.34 -9.57 0.54
C MET A 32 -9.68 -10.46 1.61
N ASP A 33 -8.70 -9.94 2.35
CA ASP A 33 -7.88 -10.72 3.28
C ASP A 33 -8.37 -10.60 4.74
N ALA A 34 -9.06 -11.65 5.21
CA ALA A 34 -9.58 -11.73 6.57
C ALA A 34 -8.49 -11.74 7.68
N GLN A 35 -7.23 -12.02 7.36
CA GLN A 35 -6.12 -11.85 8.30
C GLN A 35 -5.70 -10.39 8.38
N TYR A 36 -5.65 -9.68 7.25
CA TYR A 36 -5.31 -8.26 7.22
C TYR A 36 -6.28 -7.43 8.07
N LEU A 37 -7.59 -7.71 7.96
CA LEU A 37 -8.64 -7.02 8.72
C LEU A 37 -8.50 -7.13 10.25
N LYS A 38 -7.65 -8.03 10.75
CA LYS A 38 -7.40 -8.21 12.19
C LYS A 38 -6.33 -7.27 12.75
N PHE A 39 -5.47 -6.70 11.91
CA PHE A 39 -4.36 -5.87 12.36
C PHE A 39 -4.77 -4.47 12.85
N GLY A 40 -6.07 -4.15 12.79
CA GLY A 40 -6.62 -2.93 13.34
C GLY A 40 -7.01 -1.93 12.25
N ARG A 41 -7.20 -0.68 12.67
CA ARG A 41 -7.59 0.43 11.81
C ARG A 41 -6.44 1.43 11.76
N LEU A 42 -6.14 1.94 10.58
CA LEU A 42 -5.17 3.01 10.38
C LEU A 42 -5.87 4.16 9.67
N ASP A 43 -5.78 5.34 10.26
CA ASP A 43 -6.24 6.60 9.67
C ASP A 43 -5.00 7.50 9.56
N ALA A 44 -4.37 7.50 8.39
CA ALA A 44 -3.15 8.27 8.11
C ALA A 44 -2.90 8.40 6.59
N VAL A 45 -2.44 9.58 6.17
CA VAL A 45 -1.85 9.81 4.86
C VAL A 45 -0.35 9.55 4.95
N ILE A 46 0.17 8.61 4.15
CA ILE A 46 1.56 8.18 4.23
C ILE A 46 2.24 8.38 2.88
N ALA A 47 3.41 9.03 2.90
CA ALA A 47 4.33 9.08 1.78
C ALA A 47 5.37 7.94 1.88
N PHE A 48 5.58 7.24 0.77
CA PHE A 48 6.60 6.21 0.61
C PHE A 48 7.62 6.67 -0.43
N LYS A 49 8.88 6.81 -0.02
CA LYS A 49 9.97 7.26 -0.88
C LYS A 49 11.03 6.17 -1.06
N SER A 50 11.44 5.94 -2.29
CA SER A 50 12.62 5.14 -2.62
C SER A 50 13.29 5.65 -3.89
N GLY A 51 14.55 6.09 -3.76
CA GLY A 51 15.21 6.86 -4.81
C GLY A 51 14.41 8.10 -5.17
N ASP A 52 14.14 8.28 -6.47
CA ASP A 52 13.37 9.41 -7.01
C ASP A 52 11.84 9.14 -7.02
N SER A 53 11.41 7.94 -6.63
CA SER A 53 9.98 7.59 -6.61
C SER A 53 9.36 7.91 -5.25
N ILE A 54 8.33 8.76 -5.26
CA ILE A 54 7.56 9.14 -4.08
C ILE A 54 6.08 8.90 -4.37
N VAL A 55 5.44 8.09 -3.53
CA VAL A 55 4.02 7.76 -3.65
C VAL A 55 3.32 8.03 -2.34
N GLN A 56 2.23 8.80 -2.40
CA GLN A 56 1.29 8.97 -1.30
C GLN A 56 0.19 7.90 -1.37
N ALA A 57 -0.23 7.40 -0.22
CA ALA A 57 -1.46 6.63 -0.08
C ALA A 57 -2.23 7.05 1.18
N ASN A 58 -3.55 7.19 1.06
CA ASN A 58 -4.43 7.43 2.19
C ASN A 58 -4.90 6.07 2.76
N PHE A 59 -4.57 5.83 4.03
CA PHE A 59 -5.08 4.71 4.80
C PHE A 59 -6.25 5.21 5.63
N GLU A 60 -7.43 4.65 5.39
CA GLU A 60 -8.64 4.98 6.12
C GLU A 60 -9.31 3.69 6.59
N VAL A 61 -9.28 3.46 7.90
CA VAL A 61 -9.81 2.29 8.59
C VAL A 61 -9.20 0.98 8.05
N LEU A 62 -9.76 0.44 6.97
CA LEU A 62 -9.37 -0.83 6.34
C LEU A 62 -9.21 -0.68 4.82
N ASN A 63 -9.30 0.55 4.31
CA ASN A 63 -9.16 0.89 2.91
C ASN A 63 -7.84 1.61 2.68
N ILE A 64 -7.27 1.35 1.51
CA ILE A 64 -6.16 2.11 0.95
C ILE A 64 -6.71 2.75 -0.32
N HIS A 65 -6.66 4.06 -0.41
CA HIS A 65 -7.20 4.84 -1.52
C HIS A 65 -6.42 6.15 -1.71
N GLU A 66 -6.85 6.99 -2.64
CA GLU A 66 -6.16 8.25 -2.99
C GLU A 66 -4.64 8.07 -3.21
N ILE A 67 -4.32 7.03 -3.98
CA ILE A 67 -2.94 6.62 -4.27
C ILE A 67 -2.43 7.44 -5.46
N GLN A 68 -1.35 8.19 -5.26
CA GLN A 68 -0.79 9.06 -6.29
C GLN A 68 0.71 9.26 -6.13
N GLU A 69 1.40 9.50 -7.25
CA GLU A 69 2.74 10.06 -7.23
C GLU A 69 2.68 11.51 -6.78
N ILE A 70 3.65 11.90 -5.96
CA ILE A 70 3.78 13.26 -5.42
C ILE A 70 5.24 13.72 -5.54
N GLU A 71 5.45 15.01 -5.41
CA GLU A 71 6.78 15.62 -5.32
C GLU A 71 7.26 15.69 -3.86
N GLU A 72 8.56 15.95 -3.66
CA GLU A 72 9.18 15.95 -2.34
C GLU A 72 8.63 17.02 -1.39
N ASP A 73 8.19 18.17 -1.91
CA ASP A 73 7.60 19.25 -1.11
C ASP A 73 6.19 18.93 -0.62
N GLU A 74 5.44 18.09 -1.33
CA GLU A 74 4.11 17.62 -0.95
C GLU A 74 4.16 16.61 0.22
N MET A 75 5.30 15.94 0.43
CA MET A 75 5.47 14.98 1.52
C MET A 75 5.24 15.59 2.91
N ARG A 76 5.42 16.90 3.06
CA ARG A 76 5.19 17.62 4.33
C ARG A 76 3.72 17.60 4.78
N ASP A 77 2.80 17.35 3.85
CA ASP A 77 1.36 17.31 4.10
C ASP A 77 0.90 15.89 4.50
N CYS A 78 1.82 14.90 4.48
CA CYS A 78 1.58 13.54 4.97
C CYS A 78 1.80 13.43 6.48
N ASP A 79 1.05 12.54 7.14
CA ASP A 79 1.22 12.26 8.58
C ASP A 79 2.52 11.51 8.86
N PHE A 80 2.94 10.65 7.93
CA PHE A 80 4.18 9.87 8.03
C PHE A 80 4.91 9.83 6.69
N ILE A 81 6.24 9.78 6.79
CA ILE A 81 7.15 9.53 5.69
C ILE A 81 7.90 8.25 5.98
N ILE A 82 7.86 7.30 5.04
CA ILE A 82 8.60 6.05 5.10
C ILE A 82 9.60 6.06 3.94
N GLU A 83 10.89 6.19 4.28
CA GLU A 83 11.98 6.16 3.31
C GLU A 83 12.66 4.79 3.30
N LEU A 84 12.92 4.27 2.10
CA LEU A 84 13.67 3.03 1.89
C LEU A 84 14.77 3.25 0.85
N GLU A 85 15.93 2.62 1.06
CA GLU A 85 16.98 2.58 0.04
C GLU A 85 16.46 1.86 -1.23
N PRO A 86 16.78 2.38 -2.43
CA PRO A 86 16.41 1.72 -3.68
C PRO A 86 17.07 0.34 -3.79
N ALA A 87 16.30 -0.63 -4.30
CA ALA A 87 16.71 -2.03 -4.42
C ALA A 87 17.73 -2.31 -5.53
#